data_AF-A0A5W1U7R7-F1
#
_entry.id   AF-A0A5W1U7R7-F1
#
_cell.length_a   1.000
_cell.length_b   1.000
_cell.length_c   1.000
_cell.angle_alpha   90.00
_cell.angle_beta   90.00
_cell.angle_gamma   90.00
#
_symmetry.space_group_name_H-M   'P 1'
#
loop_
_entity.id
_entity.type
_entity.pdbx_description
1 polymer ?
#
loop_
_entity_poly.entity_id
_entity_poly.type
_entity_poly.pdbx_seq_one_letter_code
_entity_poly.pdbx_strand_id
1 'polypeptide(L)'
;MFVAAGQFVVSSVWEENAQVCVSLMAQAAGRGVSLLVLPEGILARDDIDLDLPIRAAQPLDGAFMTRLLEESAHNNMTTIFTILVPSTPGRAVNMLVALRAGHIVARYAKLHLYDAFSMQESQSIDAGTVIAPVLDVEGVKVGLMTCYDLRFPDMALALALQGA
;
A
#
# COMPACT_ATOMS: atom_id res chain seq x y z
N MET A 1 11.11 -15.66 -9.63
CA MET A 1 10.67 -14.41 -8.99
C MET A 1 11.80 -13.40 -8.93
N PHE A 2 11.73 -12.37 -9.77
CA PHE A 2 12.58 -11.17 -9.66
C PHE A 2 11.79 -10.09 -8.90
N VAL A 3 12.41 -9.44 -7.92
CA VAL A 3 11.75 -8.47 -7.03
C VAL A 3 12.40 -7.10 -7.18
N ALA A 4 11.60 -6.05 -7.23
CA ALA A 4 12.05 -4.66 -7.17
C ALA A 4 11.40 -3.92 -6.00
N ALA A 5 12.13 -2.98 -5.42
CA ALA A 5 11.62 -2.01 -4.45
C ALA A 5 11.70 -0.62 -5.08
N GLY A 6 10.55 0.07 -5.15
CA GLY A 6 10.48 1.46 -5.58
C GLY A 6 10.58 2.40 -4.37
N GLN A 7 11.25 3.52 -4.56
CA GLN A 7 11.36 4.58 -3.56
C GLN A 7 11.23 5.94 -4.24
N PHE A 8 10.41 6.82 -3.67
CA PHE A 8 10.25 8.20 -4.11
C PHE A 8 9.74 9.07 -2.97
N VAL A 9 9.87 10.39 -3.12
CA VAL A 9 9.30 11.37 -2.19
C VAL A 9 7.87 11.63 -2.61
N VAL A 10 6.92 11.39 -1.71
CA VAL A 10 5.49 11.62 -1.94
C VAL A 10 5.24 13.14 -1.91
N SER A 11 4.66 13.68 -2.98
CA SER A 11 4.24 15.08 -3.05
C SER A 11 2.85 15.29 -2.45
N SER A 12 2.43 16.54 -2.31
CA SER A 12 1.09 16.91 -1.87
C SER A 12 0.02 16.77 -2.96
N VAL A 13 0.41 16.46 -4.20
CA VAL A 13 -0.47 16.35 -5.38
C VAL A 13 -0.53 14.89 -5.83
N TRP A 14 -1.69 14.25 -5.64
CA TRP A 14 -1.82 12.81 -5.87
C TRP A 14 -1.60 12.41 -7.34
N GLU A 15 -1.91 13.30 -8.29
CA GLU A 15 -1.70 13.06 -9.71
C GLU A 15 -0.22 12.88 -10.06
N GLU A 16 0.67 13.65 -9.41
CA GLU A 16 2.11 13.55 -9.59
C GLU A 16 2.62 12.23 -9.02
N ASN A 17 2.16 11.86 -7.82
CA ASN A 17 2.51 10.59 -7.19
C ASN A 17 2.03 9.39 -8.01
N ALA A 18 0.81 9.45 -8.56
CA ALA A 18 0.30 8.42 -9.46
C ALA A 18 1.17 8.29 -10.71
N GLN A 19 1.61 9.40 -11.31
CA GLN A 19 2.49 9.39 -12.47
C GLN A 19 3.86 8.76 -12.16
N VAL A 20 4.42 9.02 -10.98
CA VAL A 20 5.65 8.37 -10.51
C VAL A 20 5.45 6.87 -10.33
N CYS A 21 4.35 6.46 -9.69
CA CYS A 21 4.02 5.04 -9.50
C CYS A 21 3.86 4.30 -10.83
N VAL A 22 3.12 4.87 -11.78
CA VAL A 22 2.96 4.33 -13.14
C VAL A 22 4.31 4.17 -13.83
N SER A 23 5.19 5.17 -13.73
CA SER A 23 6.54 5.10 -14.30
C SER A 23 7.38 3.97 -13.67
N LEU A 24 7.34 3.82 -12.34
CA LEU A 24 8.05 2.75 -11.65
C LEU A 24 7.49 1.37 -12.01
N MET A 25 6.17 1.24 -12.14
CA MET A 25 5.51 0.02 -12.59
C MET A 25 5.94 -0.38 -13.99
N ALA A 26 5.89 0.55 -14.94
CA ALA A 26 6.30 0.32 -16.33
C ALA A 26 7.79 -0.08 -16.43
N GLN A 27 8.67 0.60 -15.68
CA GLN A 27 10.09 0.28 -15.63
C GLN A 27 10.37 -1.13 -15.06
N ALA A 28 9.68 -1.50 -13.98
CA ALA A 28 9.82 -2.81 -13.36
C ALA A 28 9.30 -3.93 -14.29
N ALA A 29 8.11 -3.73 -14.88
CA ALA A 29 7.53 -4.66 -15.83
C ALA A 29 8.44 -4.86 -17.06
N GLY A 30 9.01 -3.78 -17.61
CA GLY A 30 9.96 -3.85 -18.73
C GLY A 30 11.26 -4.59 -18.42
N ARG A 31 11.58 -4.81 -17.14
CA ARG A 31 12.74 -5.59 -16.67
C ARG A 31 12.38 -7.02 -16.26
N GLY A 32 11.13 -7.45 -16.46
CA GLY A 32 10.67 -8.79 -16.10
C GLY A 32 10.55 -9.00 -14.59
N VAL A 33 10.26 -7.93 -13.82
CA VAL A 33 9.99 -8.03 -12.38
C VAL A 33 8.66 -8.74 -12.14
N SER A 34 8.65 -9.66 -11.19
CA SER A 34 7.48 -10.43 -10.75
C SER A 34 6.72 -9.74 -9.61
N LEU A 35 7.46 -9.04 -8.73
CA LEU A 35 6.94 -8.31 -7.58
C LEU A 35 7.61 -6.93 -7.45
N LEU A 36 6.81 -5.88 -7.52
CA LEU A 36 7.21 -4.50 -7.20
C LEU A 36 6.58 -4.09 -5.87
N VAL A 37 7.40 -3.66 -4.91
CA VAL A 37 6.93 -3.07 -3.65
C VAL A 37 7.21 -1.58 -3.67
N LEU A 38 6.17 -0.76 -3.51
CA LEU A 38 6.26 0.69 -3.35
C LEU A 38 6.05 1.07 -1.86
N PRO A 39 6.37 2.32 -1.47
CA PRO A 39 6.31 2.74 -0.06
C PRO A 39 4.90 2.74 0.56
N GLU A 40 4.87 3.05 1.86
CA GLU A 40 3.65 3.40 2.59
C GLU A 40 3.18 4.83 2.22
N GLY A 41 1.87 5.09 2.29
CA GLY A 41 1.28 6.41 2.15
C GLY A 41 1.53 7.11 0.82
N ILE A 42 1.48 6.39 -0.31
CA ILE A 42 1.91 6.93 -1.61
C ILE A 42 0.93 7.91 -2.27
N LEU A 43 -0.24 8.16 -1.67
CA LEU A 43 -1.29 8.95 -2.29
C LEU A 43 -0.95 10.45 -2.29
N ALA A 44 -0.77 11.04 -1.11
CA ALA A 44 -0.36 12.42 -0.94
C ALA A 44 0.17 12.65 0.48
N ARG A 45 1.15 13.53 0.62
CA ARG A 45 1.74 13.91 1.91
C ARG A 45 2.23 15.35 1.86
N ASP A 46 2.17 16.02 3.01
CA ASP A 46 2.79 17.31 3.25
C ASP A 46 3.37 17.33 4.66
N ASP A 47 4.55 17.92 4.84
CA ASP A 47 5.23 17.97 6.13
C ASP A 47 4.76 19.14 7.02
N ILE A 48 4.02 20.10 6.44
CA ILE A 48 3.43 21.25 7.14
C ILE A 48 1.95 20.98 7.42
N ASP A 49 1.20 20.53 6.41
CA ASP A 49 -0.23 20.20 6.51
C ASP A 49 -0.44 18.72 6.80
N LEU A 50 -0.36 18.36 8.09
CA LEU A 50 -0.45 16.98 8.55
C LEU A 50 -1.83 16.33 8.31
N ASP A 51 -2.87 17.14 8.08
CA ASP A 51 -4.23 16.68 7.78
C ASP A 51 -4.45 16.42 6.28
N LEU A 52 -3.52 16.88 5.41
CA LEU A 52 -3.62 16.70 3.96
C LEU A 52 -3.85 15.23 3.56
N PRO A 53 -3.12 14.23 4.10
CA PRO A 53 -3.32 12.84 3.70
C PRO A 53 -4.76 12.35 3.92
N ILE A 54 -5.42 12.80 5.00
CA ILE A 54 -6.81 12.44 5.30
C ILE A 54 -7.77 13.09 4.32
N ARG A 55 -7.57 14.38 4.02
CA ARG A 55 -8.41 15.10 3.05
C ARG A 55 -8.21 14.61 1.62
N ALA A 56 -7.01 14.12 1.31
CA ALA A 56 -6.67 13.56 0.01
C ALA A 56 -7.08 12.08 -0.13
N ALA A 57 -7.50 11.41 0.94
CA ALA A 57 -7.87 10.00 0.92
C ALA A 57 -8.91 9.71 -0.18
N GLN A 58 -8.69 8.61 -0.93
CA GLN A 58 -9.57 8.22 -2.05
C GLN A 58 -10.08 6.79 -1.84
N PRO A 59 -11.30 6.47 -2.29
CA PRO A 59 -11.79 5.10 -2.27
C PRO A 59 -10.99 4.22 -3.25
N LEU A 60 -11.12 2.90 -3.11
CA LEU A 60 -10.38 1.94 -3.94
C LEU A 60 -10.79 1.95 -5.42
N ASP A 61 -11.95 2.54 -5.74
CA ASP A 61 -12.45 2.82 -7.09
C ASP A 61 -12.23 4.30 -7.50
N GLY A 62 -11.42 5.04 -6.72
CA GLY A 62 -11.06 6.43 -6.98
C GLY A 62 -10.00 6.60 -8.05
N ALA A 63 -9.78 7.86 -8.46
CA ALA A 63 -8.96 8.20 -9.62
C ALA A 63 -7.49 7.78 -9.50
N PHE A 64 -6.90 7.82 -8.29
CA PHE A 64 -5.54 7.31 -8.05
C PHE A 64 -5.46 5.82 -8.38
N MET A 65 -6.38 5.02 -7.83
CA MET A 65 -6.41 3.57 -8.05
C MET A 65 -6.71 3.20 -9.50
N THR A 66 -7.61 3.92 -10.16
CA THR A 66 -7.93 3.70 -11.58
C THR A 66 -6.67 3.77 -12.45
N ARG A 67 -5.82 4.79 -12.27
CA ARG A 67 -4.58 4.92 -13.06
C ARG A 67 -3.60 3.76 -12.82
N LEU A 68 -3.46 3.32 -11.58
CA LEU A 68 -2.56 2.20 -11.25
C LEU A 68 -3.13 0.85 -11.72
N LEU A 69 -4.46 0.67 -11.69
CA LEU A 69 -5.12 -0.51 -12.24
C LEU A 69 -4.95 -0.58 -13.76
N GLU A 70 -5.11 0.53 -14.47
CA GLU A 70 -4.87 0.63 -15.91
C GLU A 70 -3.44 0.22 -16.27
N GLU A 71 -2.42 0.78 -15.58
CA GLU A 71 -1.02 0.39 -15.82
C GLU A 71 -0.78 -1.09 -15.48
N SER A 72 -1.37 -1.58 -14.38
CA SER A 72 -1.25 -2.98 -13.99
C SER A 72 -1.88 -3.95 -15.01
N ALA A 73 -2.84 -3.51 -15.83
CA ALA A 73 -3.49 -4.36 -16.82
C ALA A 73 -2.56 -4.77 -17.98
N HIS A 74 -1.43 -4.07 -18.15
CA HIS A 74 -0.48 -4.34 -19.23
C HIS A 74 0.49 -5.49 -18.96
N ASN A 75 0.50 -6.05 -17.75
CA ASN A 75 1.45 -7.10 -17.35
C ASN A 75 0.93 -7.97 -16.19
N ASN A 76 1.67 -9.03 -15.85
CA ASN A 76 1.34 -9.95 -14.75
C ASN A 76 2.14 -9.71 -13.47
N MET A 77 2.90 -8.60 -13.38
CA MET A 77 3.63 -8.23 -12.17
C MET A 77 2.65 -7.96 -11.03
N THR A 78 3.04 -8.34 -9.82
CA THR A 78 2.32 -7.94 -8.61
C THR A 78 2.89 -6.62 -8.10
N THR A 79 2.06 -5.61 -7.88
CA THR A 79 2.49 -4.33 -7.29
C THR A 79 1.85 -4.16 -5.92
N ILE A 80 2.65 -3.92 -4.88
CA ILE A 80 2.19 -3.76 -3.49
C ILE A 80 2.52 -2.36 -3.01
N PHE A 81 1.57 -1.70 -2.36
CA PHE A 81 1.72 -0.36 -1.79
C PHE A 81 0.63 -0.10 -0.74
N THR A 82 0.63 1.08 -0.12
CA THR A 82 -0.51 1.50 0.70
C THR A 82 -1.05 2.88 0.31
N ILE A 83 -2.35 3.06 0.42
CA ILE A 83 -3.02 4.37 0.31
C ILE A 83 -3.97 4.58 1.49
N LEU A 84 -4.34 5.84 1.76
CA LEU A 84 -5.41 6.15 2.69
C LEU A 84 -6.76 6.06 1.97
N VAL A 85 -7.67 5.25 2.53
CA VAL A 85 -9.04 5.04 2.03
C VAL A 85 -10.02 5.62 3.05
N PRO A 86 -10.99 6.46 2.65
CA PRO A 86 -11.96 7.03 3.58
C PRO A 86 -12.72 5.94 4.36
N SER A 87 -12.92 6.15 5.66
CA SER A 87 -13.62 5.21 6.55
C SER A 87 -14.87 5.85 7.19
N THR A 88 -14.73 6.38 8.39
CA THR A 88 -15.77 7.15 9.11
C THR A 88 -15.56 8.66 8.86
N PRO A 89 -16.55 9.53 9.14
CA PRO A 89 -16.43 10.95 8.84
C PRO A 89 -15.15 11.58 9.41
N GLY A 90 -14.32 12.14 8.53
CA GLY A 90 -13.05 12.78 8.89
C GLY A 90 -11.89 11.81 9.17
N ARG A 91 -12.05 10.52 8.86
CA ARG A 91 -11.07 9.46 9.16
C ARG A 91 -10.83 8.59 7.93
N ALA A 92 -9.72 7.86 7.95
CA ALA A 92 -9.34 6.93 6.89
C ALA A 92 -8.81 5.62 7.47
N VAL A 93 -8.66 4.60 6.64
CA VAL A 93 -7.84 3.41 6.94
C VAL A 93 -6.56 3.48 6.11
N ASN A 94 -5.45 3.06 6.71
CA ASN A 94 -4.21 2.81 5.97
C ASN A 94 -4.31 1.44 5.30
N MET A 95 -4.61 1.45 4.00
CA MET A 95 -4.93 0.26 3.22
C MET A 95 -3.72 -0.18 2.41
N LEU A 96 -3.12 -1.30 2.77
CA LEU A 96 -2.22 -2.04 1.90
C LEU A 96 -3.04 -2.69 0.78
N VAL A 97 -2.59 -2.50 -0.46
CA VAL A 97 -3.22 -3.02 -1.67
C VAL A 97 -2.18 -3.80 -2.48
N ALA A 98 -2.58 -4.93 -3.03
CA ALA A 98 -1.82 -5.66 -4.03
C ALA A 98 -2.59 -5.68 -5.35
N LEU A 99 -1.94 -5.21 -6.42
CA LEU A 99 -2.46 -5.22 -7.78
C LEU A 99 -1.81 -6.31 -8.62
N ARG A 100 -2.57 -6.90 -9.55
CA ARG A 100 -2.06 -7.80 -10.59
C ARG A 100 -3.03 -7.82 -11.76
N ALA A 101 -2.53 -7.71 -12.99
CA ALA A 101 -3.32 -7.81 -14.21
C ALA A 101 -4.58 -6.92 -14.21
N GLY A 102 -4.47 -5.70 -13.68
CA GLY A 102 -5.59 -4.75 -13.62
C GLY A 102 -6.63 -5.03 -12.53
N HIS A 103 -6.33 -5.90 -11.57
CA HIS A 103 -7.21 -6.25 -10.46
C HIS A 103 -6.55 -6.03 -9.10
N ILE A 104 -7.35 -5.67 -8.10
CA ILE A 104 -6.96 -5.76 -6.69
C ILE A 104 -7.03 -7.23 -6.27
N VAL A 105 -5.87 -7.86 -6.05
CA VAL A 105 -5.79 -9.29 -5.67
C VAL A 105 -5.67 -9.50 -4.16
N ALA A 106 -5.31 -8.47 -3.40
CA ALA A 106 -5.44 -8.45 -1.96
C ALA A 106 -5.55 -7.02 -1.43
N ARG A 107 -6.15 -6.91 -0.24
CA ARG A 107 -6.20 -5.69 0.56
C ARG A 107 -6.05 -6.03 2.04
N TYR A 108 -5.41 -5.17 2.80
CA TYR A 108 -5.20 -5.34 4.23
C TYR A 108 -5.16 -3.98 4.92
N ALA A 109 -6.07 -3.76 5.88
CA ALA A 109 -6.10 -2.54 6.67
C ALA A 109 -5.08 -2.70 7.79
N LYS A 110 -4.13 -1.74 7.90
CA LYS A 110 -3.08 -1.73 8.90
C LYS A 110 -3.65 -2.01 10.29
N LEU A 111 -3.16 -3.08 10.92
CA LEU A 111 -3.68 -3.54 12.21
C LEU A 111 -3.09 -2.74 13.36
N HIS A 112 -1.78 -2.47 13.32
CA HIS A 112 -1.10 -1.77 14.39
C HIS A 112 -0.85 -0.30 14.02
N LEU A 113 -1.55 0.61 14.72
CA LEU A 113 -1.37 2.05 14.56
C LEU A 113 -0.28 2.58 15.50
N TYR A 114 0.46 3.57 15.04
CA TYR A 114 1.51 4.22 15.81
C TYR A 114 0.95 5.31 16.73
N ASP A 115 0.86 5.02 18.02
CA ASP A 115 0.52 5.99 19.06
C ASP A 115 1.64 6.08 20.09
N ALA A 116 2.63 6.94 19.82
CA ALA A 116 3.76 7.16 20.72
C ALA A 116 4.39 8.55 20.53
N PHE A 117 4.98 9.06 21.62
CA PHE A 117 5.55 10.40 21.70
C PHE A 117 4.52 11.47 21.30
N SER A 118 4.85 12.31 20.31
CA SER A 118 3.99 13.38 19.81
C SER A 118 3.14 12.98 18.60
N MET A 119 3.18 11.71 18.17
CA MET A 119 2.33 11.24 17.07
C MET A 119 1.29 10.25 17.57
N GLN A 120 0.06 10.46 17.14
CA GLN A 120 -1.08 9.57 17.39
C GLN A 120 -1.78 9.31 16.06
N GLU A 121 -1.35 8.26 15.36
CA GLU A 121 -1.95 7.82 14.10
C GLU A 121 -3.45 7.51 14.29
N SER A 122 -3.84 7.00 15.47
CA SER A 122 -5.23 6.66 15.77
C SER A 122 -6.19 7.86 15.84
N GLN A 123 -5.70 9.10 15.90
CA GLN A 123 -6.56 10.30 15.86
C GLN A 123 -7.33 10.45 14.55
N SER A 124 -6.76 9.96 13.45
CA SER A 124 -7.35 10.10 12.11
C SER A 124 -7.39 8.80 11.31
N ILE A 125 -6.69 7.76 11.77
CA ILE A 125 -6.68 6.44 11.12
C ILE A 125 -7.46 5.41 11.96
N ASP A 126 -8.34 4.67 11.29
CA ASP A 126 -9.02 3.49 11.83
C ASP A 126 -8.16 2.24 11.63
N ALA A 127 -8.02 1.43 12.68
CA ALA A 127 -7.24 0.19 12.64
C ALA A 127 -8.03 -0.93 11.93
N GLY A 128 -7.29 -1.80 11.24
CA GLY A 128 -7.81 -3.08 10.77
C GLY A 128 -8.09 -4.06 11.91
N THR A 129 -8.85 -5.11 11.61
CA THR A 129 -9.27 -6.13 12.60
C THR A 129 -8.90 -7.56 12.18
N VAL A 130 -8.24 -7.72 11.03
CA VAL A 130 -7.94 -9.02 10.43
C VAL A 130 -6.47 -9.07 10.03
N ILE A 131 -5.81 -10.19 10.30
CA ILE A 131 -4.43 -10.45 9.86
C ILE A 131 -4.37 -10.45 8.34
N ALA A 132 -3.32 -9.86 7.78
CA ALA A 132 -3.15 -9.78 6.34
C ALA A 132 -3.07 -11.18 5.69
N PRO A 133 -3.58 -11.36 4.46
CA PRO A 133 -3.47 -12.62 3.75
C PRO A 133 -2.03 -12.87 3.28
N VAL A 134 -1.71 -14.13 3.00
CA VAL A 134 -0.51 -14.53 2.26
C VAL A 134 -0.83 -14.60 0.76
N LEU A 135 -0.04 -13.92 -0.05
CA LEU A 135 -0.17 -13.92 -1.51
C LEU A 135 0.72 -14.98 -2.14
N ASP A 136 0.29 -15.54 -3.27
CA ASP A 136 1.15 -16.35 -4.15
C ASP A 136 1.65 -15.48 -5.31
N VAL A 137 2.97 -15.35 -5.44
CA VAL A 137 3.66 -14.66 -6.54
C VAL A 137 4.64 -15.63 -7.17
N GLU A 138 4.32 -16.14 -8.37
CA GLU A 138 5.14 -17.15 -9.07
C GLU A 138 5.47 -18.38 -8.20
N GLY A 139 4.52 -18.87 -7.40
CA GLY A 139 4.72 -20.02 -6.51
C GLY A 139 5.49 -19.70 -5.22
N VAL A 140 5.88 -18.44 -5.01
CA VAL A 140 6.44 -17.96 -3.74
C VAL A 140 5.30 -17.36 -2.90
N LYS A 141 5.19 -17.81 -1.65
CA LYS A 141 4.26 -17.25 -0.68
C LYS A 141 4.84 -15.96 -0.10
N VAL A 142 4.04 -14.89 -0.07
CA VAL A 142 4.46 -13.55 0.34
C VAL A 142 3.50 -13.05 1.42
N GLY A 143 4.00 -12.92 2.65
CA GLY A 143 3.28 -12.31 3.75
C GLY A 143 3.23 -10.79 3.64
N LEU A 144 2.11 -10.19 4.05
CA LEU A 144 1.86 -8.75 3.93
C LEU A 144 1.86 -8.07 5.28
N MET A 145 2.63 -7.00 5.43
CA MET A 145 2.68 -6.15 6.62
C MET A 145 2.93 -4.72 6.17
N THR A 146 2.52 -3.73 6.96
CA THR A 146 2.90 -2.34 6.71
C THR A 146 3.47 -1.66 7.94
N CYS A 147 4.62 -1.00 7.74
CA CYS A 147 5.26 -0.09 8.68
C CYS A 147 5.29 -0.59 10.13
N TYR A 148 4.40 -0.09 10.98
CA TYR A 148 4.40 -0.36 12.41
C TYR A 148 4.06 -1.82 12.77
N ASP A 149 3.42 -2.57 11.86
CA ASP A 149 3.23 -4.01 12.01
C ASP A 149 4.55 -4.76 12.26
N LEU A 150 5.67 -4.26 11.72
CA LEU A 150 7.01 -4.83 11.92
C LEU A 150 7.42 -4.93 13.40
N ARG A 151 6.83 -4.11 14.28
CA ARG A 151 7.13 -4.10 15.71
C ARG A 151 6.41 -5.19 16.50
N PHE A 152 5.51 -5.94 15.86
CA PHE A 152 4.68 -6.95 16.50
C PHE A 152 5.08 -8.34 15.97
N PRO A 153 5.94 -9.08 16.69
CA PRO A 153 6.48 -10.35 16.22
C PRO A 153 5.39 -11.39 15.94
N ASP A 154 4.27 -11.33 16.66
CA ASP A 154 3.09 -12.18 16.45
C ASP A 154 2.52 -12.07 15.03
N MET A 155 2.63 -10.89 14.39
CA MET A 155 2.21 -10.70 13.01
C MET A 155 3.10 -11.50 12.04
N ALA A 156 4.42 -11.37 12.18
CA ALA A 156 5.37 -12.12 11.36
C ALA A 156 5.23 -13.64 11.59
N LEU A 157 5.03 -14.06 12.84
CA LEU A 157 4.79 -15.47 13.18
C LEU A 157 3.49 -15.99 12.54
N ALA A 158 2.40 -15.24 12.63
CA ALA A 158 1.12 -15.65 12.06
C ALA A 158 1.18 -15.79 10.53
N LEU A 159 1.92 -14.92 9.84
CA LEU A 159 2.14 -15.02 8.40
C LEU A 159 3.04 -16.22 8.03
N ALA A 160 4.11 -16.46 8.79
CA ALA A 160 4.99 -17.61 8.58
C ALA A 160 4.24 -18.94 8.78
N LEU A 161 3.36 -19.03 9.77
CA LEU A 161 2.50 -20.20 9.98
C LEU A 161 1.48 -20.42 8.85
N GLN A 162 1.12 -19.37 8.12
CA GLN A 162 0.31 -19.44 6.90
C GLN A 162 1.14 -19.75 5.65
N GLY A 163 2.46 -19.89 5.79
CA GLY A 163 3.39 -20.32 4.75
C GLY A 163 4.11 -19.21 4.01
N ALA A 164 4.06 -17.96 4.50
CA ALA A 164 4.88 -16.85 3.98
C ALA A 164 6.39 -17.08 4.13
#